data_AF-A0A936BZN5-F1
#
_entry.id   AF-A0A936BZN5-F1
#
_cell.length_a   1.000
_cell.length_b   1.000
_cell.length_c   1.000
_cell.angle_alpha   90.00
_cell.angle_beta   90.00
_cell.angle_gamma   90.00
#
_symmetry.space_group_name_H-M   'P 1'
#
loop_
_entity.id
_entity.type
_entity.pdbx_description
1 polymer ?
#
loop_
_entity_poly.entity_id
_entity_poly.type
_entity_poly.pdbx_seq_one_letter_code
_entity_poly.pdbx_strand_id
1 'polypeptide(L)'
;MSGRDRSPTTHPPTVDPSASDRPASHRSGRLATNDRPPMIRSPTGELLIERFSRIRRFEHTLVVIVFVALVVTGFPQKFDTSPVGHWFLQLFGGLSNARLIHRIAGIVFALHAVIHLTAIVFGGLTGRIRLTLLPVVQDLRDAWGTLRFYFGHRPHPPELPKFDYRQKFEYIGLILGGLVMVSSGMILLFPVFAARYLPSVVIPVAHVAHSNEAMLAFLVLVIWHVYGSIFSPEIFPLDRSILTGYISAEELKERHALEYRRLFPEGEPGGPEDIVSGPRASVPATDSSPRATEAPSGPTSIDDDRPI
;
A
#
# COMPACT_ATOMS: atom_id res chain seq x y z
N MET A 1 82.13 -11.65 -33.76
CA MET A 1 80.93 -12.27 -33.12
C MET A 1 80.64 -11.46 -31.88
N SER A 2 79.72 -10.50 -31.96
CA SER A 2 78.30 -10.61 -31.55
C SER A 2 78.11 -10.36 -30.06
N GLY A 3 77.40 -9.28 -29.73
CA GLY A 3 76.99 -8.93 -28.37
C GLY A 3 76.47 -7.50 -28.29
N ARG A 4 75.29 -7.25 -28.86
CA ARG A 4 74.59 -5.95 -28.79
C ARG A 4 74.08 -5.72 -27.37
N ASP A 5 74.48 -4.60 -26.80
CA ASP A 5 73.89 -3.99 -25.62
C ASP A 5 72.47 -3.49 -25.96
N ARG A 6 71.48 -3.86 -25.15
CA ARG A 6 70.07 -3.41 -25.30
C ARG A 6 69.55 -2.97 -23.94
N SER A 7 69.70 -1.70 -23.64
CA SER A 7 68.90 -0.99 -22.63
C SER A 7 67.44 -0.90 -23.10
N PRO A 8 66.44 -1.21 -22.24
CA PRO A 8 65.05 -1.02 -22.61
C PRO A 8 64.64 0.45 -22.35
N THR A 9 64.34 1.17 -23.44
CA THR A 9 63.66 2.47 -23.37
C THR A 9 62.20 2.25 -22.96
N THR A 10 61.85 2.61 -21.74
CA THR A 10 60.47 2.68 -21.27
C THR A 10 59.79 3.93 -21.85
N HIS A 11 58.89 3.75 -22.81
CA HIS A 11 57.90 4.78 -23.15
C HIS A 11 56.79 4.79 -22.09
N PRO A 12 56.35 5.95 -21.59
CA PRO A 12 55.17 6.03 -20.76
C PRO A 12 53.91 5.76 -21.62
N PRO A 13 52.86 5.14 -21.06
CA PRO A 13 51.62 4.95 -21.80
C PRO A 13 50.98 6.31 -22.07
N THR A 14 50.67 6.57 -23.34
CA THR A 14 49.81 7.69 -23.76
C THR A 14 48.45 7.54 -23.09
N VAL A 15 48.16 8.40 -22.12
CA VAL A 15 46.82 8.55 -21.54
C VAL A 15 45.95 9.23 -22.58
N ASP A 16 45.01 8.47 -23.16
CA ASP A 16 43.92 9.01 -23.97
C ASP A 16 43.00 9.84 -23.06
N PRO A 17 42.85 11.16 -23.28
CA PRO A 17 42.03 12.03 -22.41
C PRO A 17 40.52 11.80 -22.56
N SER A 18 40.07 10.92 -23.45
CA SER A 18 38.64 10.77 -23.76
C SER A 18 37.91 9.67 -22.96
N ALA A 19 38.59 9.00 -22.02
CA ALA A 19 38.05 7.81 -21.37
C ALA A 19 37.32 8.04 -20.03
N SER A 20 37.17 9.27 -19.53
CA SER A 20 36.58 9.52 -18.21
C SER A 20 35.12 10.01 -18.19
N ASP A 21 34.43 10.08 -19.32
CA ASP A 21 33.08 10.67 -19.38
C ASP A 21 32.05 9.81 -20.11
N ARG A 22 32.00 8.51 -19.74
CA ARG A 22 30.83 7.68 -20.08
C ARG A 22 29.84 7.73 -18.91
N PRO A 23 28.71 8.47 -19.02
CA PRO A 23 27.64 8.30 -18.06
C PRO A 23 27.22 6.83 -18.09
N ALA A 24 27.12 6.23 -16.90
CA ALA A 24 26.62 4.87 -16.73
C ALA A 24 25.28 4.76 -17.47
N SER A 25 25.27 4.00 -18.56
CA SER A 25 24.06 3.73 -19.31
C SER A 25 23.14 2.90 -18.42
N HIS A 26 22.28 3.57 -17.66
CA HIS A 26 21.05 2.97 -17.20
C HIS A 26 20.36 2.44 -18.46
N ARG A 27 20.34 1.12 -18.63
CA ARG A 27 19.47 0.47 -19.59
C ARG A 27 18.04 0.89 -19.24
N SER A 28 17.57 1.96 -19.87
CA SER A 28 16.15 2.26 -20.00
C SER A 28 15.57 1.18 -20.91
N GLY A 29 15.40 -0.02 -20.35
CA GLY A 29 14.67 -1.08 -21.01
C GLY A 29 13.22 -0.64 -21.05
N ARG A 30 12.74 -0.24 -22.23
CA ARG A 30 11.32 -0.08 -22.52
C ARG A 30 10.60 -1.29 -21.92
N LEU A 31 9.70 -1.07 -20.95
CA LEU A 31 8.87 -2.16 -20.44
C LEU A 31 8.20 -2.80 -21.66
N ALA A 32 8.30 -4.13 -21.79
CA ALA A 32 7.52 -4.84 -22.78
C ALA A 32 6.05 -4.39 -22.64
N THR A 33 5.32 -4.25 -23.75
CA THR A 33 3.93 -3.77 -23.73
C THR A 33 3.02 -4.57 -22.78
N ASN A 34 3.36 -5.85 -22.53
CA ASN A 34 2.68 -6.73 -21.57
C ASN A 34 2.99 -6.46 -20.08
N ASP A 35 4.00 -5.66 -19.77
CA ASP A 35 4.42 -5.31 -18.40
C ASP A 35 3.77 -3.98 -17.93
N ARG A 36 3.06 -3.27 -18.81
CA ARG A 36 2.34 -2.04 -18.48
C ARG A 36 0.96 -2.36 -17.90
N PRO A 37 0.55 -1.69 -16.82
CA PRO A 37 -0.81 -1.84 -16.29
C PRO A 37 -1.84 -1.35 -17.30
N PRO A 38 -3.07 -1.88 -17.29
CA PRO A 38 -4.16 -1.36 -18.09
C PRO A 38 -4.39 0.14 -17.84
N MET A 39 -4.64 0.88 -18.91
CA MET A 39 -4.86 2.33 -18.88
C MET A 39 -6.18 2.67 -19.57
N ILE A 40 -6.95 3.56 -18.96
CA ILE A 40 -8.22 4.04 -19.49
C ILE A 40 -8.25 5.56 -19.46
N ARG A 41 -9.06 6.19 -20.31
CA ARG A 41 -9.37 7.62 -20.18
C ARG A 41 -10.66 7.81 -19.41
N SER A 42 -10.67 8.75 -18.46
CA SER A 42 -11.88 9.18 -17.79
C SER A 42 -12.81 9.92 -18.77
N PRO A 43 -14.10 10.11 -18.42
CA PRO A 43 -14.98 11.00 -19.18
C PRO A 43 -14.47 12.44 -19.29
N THR A 44 -13.63 12.88 -18.35
CA THR A 44 -12.98 14.21 -18.34
C THR A 44 -11.70 14.25 -19.19
N GLY A 45 -11.29 13.12 -19.80
CA GLY A 45 -10.11 13.03 -20.67
C GLY A 45 -8.80 12.67 -19.94
N GLU A 46 -8.82 12.59 -18.61
CA GLU A 46 -7.66 12.23 -17.79
C GLU A 46 -7.23 10.78 -18.03
N LEU A 47 -5.92 10.55 -18.07
CA LEU A 47 -5.37 9.20 -18.14
C LEU A 47 -5.38 8.55 -16.76
N LEU A 48 -6.09 7.44 -16.65
CA LEU A 48 -6.19 6.62 -15.45
C LEU A 48 -5.40 5.31 -15.63
N ILE A 49 -4.56 5.00 -14.66
CA ILE A 49 -3.65 3.86 -14.67
C ILE A 49 -4.12 2.86 -13.62
N GLU A 50 -4.26 1.58 -13.99
CA GLU A 50 -4.63 0.54 -13.03
C GLU A 50 -3.51 0.33 -12.00
N ARG A 51 -3.78 0.70 -10.75
CA ARG A 51 -2.88 0.49 -9.61
C ARG A 51 -3.18 -0.83 -8.90
N PHE A 52 -4.47 -1.17 -8.74
CA PHE A 52 -4.94 -2.36 -8.03
C PHE A 52 -6.04 -3.11 -8.78
N SER A 53 -5.74 -4.38 -9.08
CA SER A 53 -6.68 -5.32 -9.70
C SER A 53 -7.91 -5.57 -8.83
N ARG A 54 -9.02 -5.95 -9.48
CA ARG A 54 -10.30 -6.27 -8.81
C ARG A 54 -10.17 -7.30 -7.69
N ILE A 55 -9.40 -8.37 -7.91
CA ILE A 55 -9.18 -9.43 -6.92
C ILE A 55 -8.48 -8.87 -5.67
N ARG A 56 -7.38 -8.14 -5.84
CA ARG A 56 -6.67 -7.48 -4.72
C ARG A 56 -7.56 -6.52 -3.92
N ARG A 57 -8.42 -5.76 -4.60
CA ARG A 57 -9.40 -4.88 -3.91
C ARG A 57 -10.42 -5.68 -3.12
N PHE A 58 -10.92 -6.77 -3.68
CA PHE A 58 -11.84 -7.67 -2.98
C PHE A 58 -11.20 -8.30 -1.75
N GLU A 59 -9.99 -8.85 -1.88
CA GLU A 59 -9.20 -9.40 -0.75
C GLU A 59 -8.99 -8.35 0.34
N HIS A 60 -8.65 -7.12 -0.06
CA HIS A 60 -8.52 -6.00 0.86
C HIS A 60 -9.84 -5.68 1.60
N THR A 61 -10.96 -5.53 0.88
CA THR A 61 -12.26 -5.27 1.52
C THR A 61 -12.68 -6.42 2.44
N LEU A 62 -12.46 -7.67 2.02
CA LEU A 62 -12.75 -8.84 2.83
C LEU A 62 -11.94 -8.82 4.14
N VAL A 63 -10.63 -8.62 4.06
CA VAL A 63 -9.78 -8.61 5.26
C VAL A 63 -10.12 -7.43 6.17
N VAL A 64 -10.49 -6.26 5.63
CA VAL A 64 -10.94 -5.11 6.44
C VAL A 64 -12.20 -5.47 7.23
N ILE A 65 -13.23 -6.02 6.58
CA ILE A 65 -14.48 -6.39 7.25
C ILE A 65 -14.23 -7.44 8.34
N VAL A 66 -13.45 -8.46 8.01
CA VAL A 66 -13.12 -9.54 8.95
C VAL A 66 -12.28 -9.03 10.12
N PHE A 67 -11.29 -8.18 9.87
CA PHE A 67 -10.46 -7.58 10.91
C PHE A 67 -11.28 -6.71 11.85
N VAL A 68 -12.16 -5.86 11.31
CA VAL A 68 -13.08 -5.04 12.11
C VAL A 68 -13.94 -5.96 12.99
N ALA A 69 -14.54 -7.01 12.43
CA ALA A 69 -15.33 -7.98 13.19
C ALA A 69 -14.52 -8.64 14.32
N LEU A 70 -13.28 -9.04 14.06
CA LEU A 70 -12.37 -9.62 15.06
C LEU A 70 -12.06 -8.63 16.19
N VAL A 71 -11.76 -7.38 15.86
CA VAL A 71 -11.45 -6.31 16.81
C VAL A 71 -12.64 -5.98 17.70
N VAL A 72 -13.80 -5.72 17.10
CA VAL A 72 -15.00 -5.31 17.84
C VAL A 72 -15.60 -6.43 18.68
N THR A 73 -15.31 -7.69 18.37
CA THR A 73 -15.74 -8.84 19.20
C THR A 73 -14.66 -9.32 20.16
N GLY A 74 -13.38 -9.09 19.86
CA GLY A 74 -12.24 -9.55 20.64
C GLY A 74 -11.88 -8.61 21.79
N PHE A 75 -11.76 -7.30 21.55
CA PHE A 75 -11.41 -6.34 22.60
C PHE A 75 -12.39 -6.29 23.77
N PRO A 76 -13.71 -6.38 23.56
CA PRO A 76 -14.65 -6.42 24.68
C PRO A 76 -14.47 -7.65 25.59
N GLN A 77 -13.91 -8.75 25.08
CA GLN A 77 -13.55 -9.91 25.89
C GLN A 77 -12.27 -9.67 26.71
N LYS A 78 -11.33 -8.87 26.17
CA LYS A 78 -10.10 -8.48 26.87
C LYS A 78 -10.36 -7.42 27.96
N PHE A 79 -11.26 -6.49 27.68
CA PHE A 79 -11.62 -5.37 28.56
C PHE A 79 -13.02 -5.55 29.13
N ASP A 80 -13.32 -6.76 29.58
CA ASP A 80 -14.64 -7.18 30.05
C ASP A 80 -15.08 -6.45 31.31
N THR A 81 -14.16 -5.93 32.13
CA THR A 81 -14.48 -5.11 33.31
C THR A 81 -14.73 -3.63 33.00
N SER A 82 -14.47 -3.18 31.75
CA SER A 82 -14.65 -1.77 31.37
C SER A 82 -16.09 -1.50 30.94
N PRO A 83 -16.66 -0.31 31.24
CA PRO A 83 -18.01 0.04 30.77
C PRO A 83 -18.17 -0.03 29.25
N VAL A 84 -17.11 0.36 28.52
CA VAL A 84 -17.07 0.30 27.05
C VAL A 84 -17.08 -1.15 26.55
N GLY A 85 -16.29 -2.03 27.17
CA GLY A 85 -16.30 -3.46 26.87
C GLY A 85 -17.67 -4.08 27.11
N HIS A 86 -18.29 -3.80 28.26
CA HIS A 86 -19.65 -4.25 28.55
C HIS A 86 -20.67 -3.76 27.52
N TRP A 87 -20.59 -2.48 27.10
CA TRP A 87 -21.48 -1.92 26.08
C TRP A 87 -21.36 -2.68 24.75
N PHE A 88 -20.14 -2.94 24.28
CA PHE A 88 -19.93 -3.73 23.05
C PHE A 88 -20.41 -5.17 23.20
N LEU A 89 -20.19 -5.82 24.35
CA LEU A 89 -20.71 -7.17 24.58
C LEU A 89 -22.24 -7.21 24.50
N GLN A 90 -22.93 -6.19 25.05
CA GLN A 90 -24.39 -6.08 24.95
C GLN A 90 -24.86 -5.82 23.52
N LEU A 91 -24.13 -5.04 22.73
CA LEU A 91 -24.43 -4.81 21.30
C LEU A 91 -24.52 -6.12 20.51
N PHE A 92 -23.70 -7.11 20.84
CA PHE A 92 -23.74 -8.45 20.22
C PHE A 92 -24.76 -9.41 20.86
N GLY A 93 -25.51 -8.99 21.88
CA GLY A 93 -26.42 -9.86 22.63
C GLY A 93 -25.73 -10.72 23.69
N GLY A 94 -24.54 -10.31 24.14
CA GLY A 94 -23.77 -10.91 25.24
C GLY A 94 -22.49 -11.63 24.80
N LEU A 95 -21.74 -12.09 25.81
CA LEU A 95 -20.42 -12.72 25.64
C LEU A 95 -20.44 -13.96 24.74
N SER A 96 -21.50 -14.76 24.81
CA SER A 96 -21.61 -15.98 24.00
C SER A 96 -21.66 -15.67 22.50
N ASN A 97 -22.44 -14.67 22.09
CA ASN A 97 -22.55 -14.25 20.70
C ASN A 97 -21.27 -13.57 20.22
N ALA A 98 -20.69 -12.68 21.01
CA ALA A 98 -19.40 -12.05 20.68
C ALA A 98 -18.31 -13.11 20.42
N ARG A 99 -18.21 -14.14 21.27
CA ARG A 99 -17.28 -15.26 21.06
C ARG A 99 -17.61 -16.08 19.82
N LEU A 100 -18.88 -16.29 19.50
CA LEU A 100 -19.26 -17.03 18.29
C LEU A 100 -18.84 -16.27 17.04
N ILE A 101 -19.20 -14.98 16.95
CA ILE A 101 -18.84 -14.12 15.81
C ILE A 101 -17.32 -14.04 15.68
N HIS A 102 -16.59 -13.85 16.79
CA HIS A 102 -15.14 -13.81 16.79
C HIS A 102 -14.51 -15.09 16.22
N ARG A 103 -15.03 -16.27 16.60
CA ARG A 103 -14.53 -17.56 16.11
C ARG A 103 -14.81 -17.76 14.62
N ILE A 104 -16.01 -17.40 14.17
CA ILE A 104 -16.37 -17.47 12.74
C ILE A 104 -15.45 -16.54 11.93
N ALA A 105 -15.33 -15.27 12.35
CA ALA A 105 -14.43 -14.31 11.71
C ALA A 105 -12.97 -14.78 11.74
N GLY A 106 -12.53 -15.40 12.83
CA GLY A 106 -11.19 -15.97 12.97
C GLY A 106 -10.92 -17.14 12.02
N ILE A 107 -11.91 -18.00 11.78
CA ILE A 107 -11.80 -19.08 10.79
C ILE A 107 -11.73 -18.49 9.37
N VAL A 108 -12.55 -17.49 9.06
CA VAL A 108 -12.49 -16.79 7.75
C VAL A 108 -11.14 -16.11 7.55
N PHE A 109 -10.63 -15.43 8.58
CA PHE A 109 -9.30 -14.81 8.56
C PHE A 109 -8.19 -15.86 8.36
N ALA A 110 -8.24 -16.98 9.08
CA ALA A 110 -7.27 -18.06 8.96
C ALA A 110 -7.27 -18.66 7.55
N LEU A 111 -8.45 -18.91 6.98
CA LEU A 111 -8.58 -19.41 5.61
C LEU A 111 -8.00 -18.42 4.60
N HIS A 112 -8.35 -17.14 4.71
CA HIS A 112 -7.80 -16.08 3.86
C HIS A 112 -6.28 -16.00 4.00
N ALA A 113 -5.73 -16.03 5.22
CA ALA A 113 -4.30 -15.98 5.48
C ALA A 113 -3.56 -17.18 4.84
N VAL A 114 -4.11 -18.39 4.95
CA VAL A 114 -3.54 -19.59 4.32
C VAL A 114 -3.57 -19.50 2.80
N ILE A 115 -4.69 -19.08 2.21
CA ILE A 115 -4.84 -18.91 0.76
C ILE A 115 -3.84 -17.87 0.26
N HIS A 116 -3.79 -16.70 0.91
CA HIS A 116 -2.90 -15.59 0.56
C HIS A 116 -1.43 -16.00 0.66
N LEU A 117 -1.02 -16.63 1.77
CA LEU A 117 0.35 -17.10 1.96
C LEU A 117 0.73 -18.16 0.92
N THR A 118 -0.16 -19.08 0.61
CA THR A 118 0.06 -20.11 -0.42
C THR A 118 0.22 -19.47 -1.80
N ALA A 119 -0.61 -18.48 -2.14
CA ALA A 119 -0.52 -17.73 -3.39
C ALA A 119 0.82 -16.99 -3.51
N ILE A 120 1.30 -16.38 -2.41
CA ILE A 120 2.60 -15.70 -2.37
C ILE A 120 3.74 -16.70 -2.57
N VAL A 121 3.75 -17.80 -1.82
CA VAL A 121 4.81 -18.81 -1.88
C VAL A 121 4.86 -19.43 -3.28
N PHE A 122 3.73 -19.91 -3.79
CA PHE A 122 3.67 -20.54 -5.11
C PHE A 122 3.96 -19.54 -6.23
N GLY A 123 3.40 -18.33 -6.16
CA GLY A 123 3.67 -17.28 -7.13
C GLY A 123 5.14 -16.87 -7.15
N GLY A 124 5.78 -16.79 -5.98
CA GLY A 124 7.20 -16.46 -5.84
C GLY A 124 8.10 -17.56 -6.39
N LEU A 125 7.83 -18.82 -6.02
CA LEU A 125 8.58 -20.00 -6.51
C LEU A 125 8.44 -20.20 -8.02
N THR A 126 7.28 -19.87 -8.58
CA THR A 126 7.02 -19.99 -10.03
C THR A 126 7.41 -18.76 -10.84
N GLY A 127 7.93 -17.71 -10.18
CA GLY A 127 8.29 -16.44 -10.82
C GLY A 127 7.10 -15.66 -11.39
N ARG A 128 5.86 -16.07 -11.08
CA ARG A 128 4.62 -15.46 -11.59
C ARG A 128 4.24 -14.16 -10.89
N ILE A 129 4.74 -13.94 -9.68
CA ILE A 129 4.54 -12.68 -8.95
C ILE A 129 5.90 -12.07 -8.60
N ARG A 130 5.98 -10.75 -8.66
CA ARG A 130 7.12 -10.01 -8.13
C ARG A 130 6.88 -9.76 -6.64
N LEU A 131 7.81 -10.18 -5.79
CA LEU A 131 7.73 -10.00 -4.33
C LEU A 131 8.12 -8.56 -3.92
N THR A 132 7.46 -7.57 -4.53
CA THR A 132 7.80 -6.14 -4.37
C THR A 132 7.50 -5.58 -2.98
N LEU A 133 6.72 -6.29 -2.18
CA LEU A 133 6.37 -5.91 -0.81
C LEU A 133 7.35 -6.47 0.24
N LEU A 134 8.35 -7.27 -0.17
CA LEU A 134 9.41 -7.69 0.74
C LEU A 134 10.37 -6.53 1.01
N PRO A 135 10.71 -6.26 2.29
CA PRO A 135 11.72 -5.29 2.65
C PRO A 135 13.07 -5.66 2.03
N VAL A 136 13.75 -4.66 1.49
CA VAL A 136 15.12 -4.74 0.97
C VAL A 136 16.00 -3.72 1.70
N VAL A 137 17.32 -3.87 1.60
CA VAL A 137 18.28 -2.96 2.26
C VAL A 137 18.08 -1.49 1.85
N GLN A 138 17.58 -1.24 0.64
CA GLN A 138 17.25 0.11 0.18
C GLN A 138 16.19 0.77 1.05
N ASP A 139 15.22 0.02 1.59
CA ASP A 139 14.15 0.56 2.44
C ASP A 139 14.72 1.18 3.74
N LEU A 140 15.81 0.63 4.28
CA LEU A 140 16.51 1.21 5.43
C LEU A 140 17.20 2.54 5.08
N ARG A 141 17.76 2.64 3.87
CA ARG A 141 18.37 3.88 3.38
C ARG A 141 17.32 4.95 3.14
N ASP A 142 16.17 4.56 2.61
CA ASP A 142 15.04 5.45 2.37
C ASP A 142 14.48 5.96 3.70
N ALA A 143 14.27 5.08 4.69
CA ALA A 143 13.87 5.46 6.05
C ALA A 143 14.86 6.42 6.71
N TRP A 144 16.17 6.16 6.61
CA TRP A 144 17.21 7.06 7.10
C TRP A 144 17.22 8.41 6.35
N GLY A 145 16.95 8.39 5.04
CA GLY A 145 16.78 9.58 4.21
C GLY A 145 15.61 10.44 4.67
N THR A 146 14.45 9.82 4.92
CA THR A 146 13.26 10.47 5.46
C THR A 146 13.53 11.07 6.84
N LEU A 147 14.22 10.34 7.71
CA LEU A 147 14.57 10.85 9.05
C LEU A 147 15.47 12.09 8.99
N ARG A 148 16.48 12.07 8.12
CA ARG A 148 17.34 13.25 7.88
C ARG A 148 16.57 14.44 7.32
N PHE A 149 15.60 14.20 6.43
CA PHE A 149 14.71 15.24 5.94
C PHE A 149 13.86 15.84 7.08
N TYR A 150 13.26 15.01 7.94
CA TYR A 150 12.49 15.50 9.09
C TYR A 150 13.34 16.29 10.10
N PHE A 151 14.61 15.94 10.27
CA PHE A 151 15.55 16.74 11.06
C PHE A 151 16.16 17.93 10.30
N GLY A 152 15.67 18.29 9.12
CA GLY A 152 16.15 19.43 8.33
C GLY A 152 17.53 19.26 7.69
N HIS A 153 18.12 18.06 7.73
CA HIS A 153 19.43 17.75 7.12
C HIS A 153 19.34 17.46 5.61
N ARG A 154 18.14 17.52 5.03
CA ARG A 154 17.91 17.47 3.58
C ARG A 154 16.84 18.49 3.19
N PRO A 155 16.98 19.16 2.03
CA PRO A 155 16.02 20.14 1.56
C PRO A 155 14.74 19.51 0.98
N HIS A 156 14.82 18.28 0.48
CA HIS A 156 13.70 17.58 -0.15
C HIS A 156 13.54 16.15 0.38
N PRO A 157 12.29 15.64 0.43
CA PRO A 157 12.02 14.26 0.83
C PRO A 157 12.62 13.27 -0.18
N PRO A 158 12.97 12.04 0.25
CA PRO A 158 13.45 11.02 -0.67
C PRO A 158 12.33 10.59 -1.64
N GLU A 159 12.69 10.33 -2.89
CA GLU A 159 11.78 9.74 -3.87
C GLU A 159 11.60 8.25 -3.54
N LEU A 160 10.35 7.83 -3.30
CA LEU A 160 10.04 6.48 -2.84
C LEU A 160 9.51 5.59 -3.98
N PRO A 161 9.79 4.27 -3.95
CA PRO A 161 9.28 3.33 -4.94
C PRO A 161 7.76 3.16 -4.82
N LYS A 162 7.16 2.37 -5.73
CA LYS A 162 5.71 2.07 -5.75
C LYS A 162 5.13 1.76 -4.37
N PHE A 163 5.85 0.97 -3.57
CA PHE A 163 5.52 0.69 -2.18
C PHE A 163 6.64 1.21 -1.27
N ASP A 164 6.28 2.13 -0.39
CA ASP A 164 7.15 2.73 0.62
C ASP A 164 7.64 1.67 1.63
N TYR A 165 8.81 1.89 2.24
CA TYR A 165 9.31 1.11 3.39
C TYR A 165 8.26 0.96 4.49
N ARG A 166 7.43 1.98 4.70
CA ARG A 166 6.32 1.97 5.66
C ARG A 166 5.26 0.93 5.31
N GLN A 167 4.83 0.91 4.06
CA GLN A 167 3.84 -0.05 3.55
C GLN A 167 4.39 -1.47 3.53
N LYS A 168 5.68 -1.65 3.22
CA LYS A 168 6.36 -2.96 3.28
C LYS A 168 6.48 -3.46 4.71
N PHE A 169 6.80 -2.57 5.66
CA PHE A 169 6.85 -2.89 7.07
C PHE A 169 5.47 -3.33 7.59
N GLU A 170 4.42 -2.57 7.28
CA GLU A 170 3.04 -2.96 7.61
C GLU A 170 2.68 -4.32 7.01
N TYR A 171 3.03 -4.56 5.74
CA TYR A 171 2.72 -5.82 5.07
C TYR A 171 3.40 -7.02 5.73
N ILE A 172 4.70 -6.93 6.02
CA ILE A 172 5.41 -8.02 6.73
C ILE A 172 4.89 -8.18 8.16
N GLY A 173 4.64 -7.06 8.86
CA GLY A 173 4.03 -7.07 10.18
C GLY A 173 2.69 -7.81 10.18
N LEU A 174 1.83 -7.57 9.18
CA LEU A 174 0.56 -8.28 9.03
C LEU A 174 0.73 -9.77 8.72
N ILE A 175 1.75 -10.17 7.94
CA ILE A 175 2.02 -11.59 7.68
C ILE A 175 2.51 -12.30 8.95
N LEU A 176 3.48 -11.72 9.67
CA LEU A 176 4.05 -12.31 10.88
C LEU A 176 3.05 -12.28 12.04
N GLY A 177 2.40 -11.13 12.27
CA GLY A 177 1.33 -10.99 13.26
C GLY A 177 0.14 -11.87 12.92
N GLY A 178 -0.24 -11.97 11.65
CA GLY A 178 -1.26 -12.90 11.17
C GLY A 178 -0.93 -14.37 11.49
N LEU A 179 0.33 -14.79 11.33
CA LEU A 179 0.76 -16.13 11.71
C LEU A 179 0.63 -16.37 13.22
N VAL A 180 1.03 -15.40 14.05
CA VAL A 180 0.84 -15.46 15.51
C VAL A 180 -0.65 -15.53 15.85
N MET A 181 -1.49 -14.68 15.25
CA MET A 181 -2.93 -14.63 15.49
C MET A 181 -3.64 -15.93 15.10
N VAL A 182 -3.33 -16.50 13.93
CA VAL A 182 -3.95 -17.75 13.46
C VAL A 182 -3.49 -18.94 14.31
N SER A 183 -2.19 -19.06 14.58
CA SER A 183 -1.65 -20.17 15.36
C SER A 183 -2.13 -20.15 16.81
N SER A 184 -2.02 -19.01 17.50
CA SER A 184 -2.54 -18.84 18.86
C SER A 184 -4.06 -18.98 18.90
N GLY A 185 -4.79 -18.43 17.91
CA GLY A 185 -6.23 -18.54 17.80
C GLY A 185 -6.70 -19.99 17.64
N MET A 186 -5.99 -20.82 16.87
CA MET A 186 -6.32 -22.25 16.76
C MET A 186 -6.05 -23.03 18.05
N ILE A 187 -4.98 -22.71 18.77
CA ILE A 187 -4.74 -23.29 20.10
C ILE A 187 -5.90 -22.95 21.05
N LEU A 188 -6.36 -21.70 21.04
CA LEU A 188 -7.46 -21.24 21.88
C LEU A 188 -8.84 -21.73 21.41
N LEU A 189 -9.01 -22.02 20.12
CA LEU A 189 -10.23 -22.59 19.56
C LEU A 189 -10.39 -24.06 19.95
N PHE A 190 -9.28 -24.82 20.00
CA PHE A 190 -9.26 -26.25 20.33
C PHE A 190 -8.33 -26.58 21.51
N PRO A 191 -8.55 -26.02 22.71
CA PRO A 191 -7.59 -26.12 23.82
C PRO A 191 -7.42 -27.55 24.35
N VAL A 192 -8.49 -28.35 24.35
CA VAL A 192 -8.44 -29.77 24.76
C VAL A 192 -7.61 -30.61 23.79
N PHE A 193 -7.73 -30.33 22.49
CA PHE A 193 -6.91 -30.99 21.47
C PHE A 193 -5.45 -30.56 21.61
N ALA A 194 -5.18 -29.26 21.79
CA ALA A 194 -3.84 -28.75 21.99
C ALA A 194 -3.16 -29.38 23.23
N ALA A 195 -3.86 -29.46 24.36
CA ALA A 195 -3.35 -30.06 25.60
C ALA A 195 -2.97 -31.54 25.48
N ARG A 196 -3.51 -32.27 24.49
CA ARG A 196 -3.17 -33.67 24.24
C ARG A 196 -1.76 -33.84 23.65
N TYR A 197 -1.28 -32.84 22.90
CA TYR A 197 -0.03 -32.93 22.14
C TYR A 197 1.03 -31.93 22.58
N LEU A 198 0.63 -30.85 23.25
CA LEU A 198 1.50 -29.74 23.63
C LEU A 198 1.61 -29.63 25.16
N PRO A 199 2.74 -29.12 25.68
CA PRO A 199 2.88 -28.82 27.10
C PRO A 199 1.79 -27.84 27.58
N SER A 200 1.33 -28.00 28.82
CA SER A 200 0.24 -27.19 29.39
C SER A 200 0.50 -25.67 29.36
N VAL A 201 1.78 -25.25 29.39
CA VAL A 201 2.19 -23.85 29.29
C VAL A 201 1.81 -23.20 27.95
N VAL A 202 1.59 -23.98 26.89
CA VAL A 202 1.33 -23.44 25.55
C VAL A 202 -0.01 -22.72 25.48
N ILE A 203 -1.05 -23.17 26.20
CA ILE A 203 -2.37 -22.52 26.20
C ILE A 203 -2.32 -21.10 26.79
N PRO A 204 -1.79 -20.87 28.01
CA PRO A 204 -1.70 -19.51 28.54
C PRO A 204 -0.72 -18.64 27.73
N VAL A 205 0.36 -19.21 27.17
CA VAL A 205 1.25 -18.47 26.26
C VAL A 205 0.49 -18.04 25.00
N ALA A 206 -0.30 -18.93 24.40
CA ALA A 206 -1.14 -18.60 23.25
C ALA A 206 -2.16 -17.51 23.60
N HIS A 207 -2.76 -17.55 24.79
CA HIS A 207 -3.67 -16.50 25.25
C HIS A 207 -2.98 -15.13 25.34
N VAL A 208 -1.81 -15.06 25.98
CA VAL A 208 -1.02 -13.82 26.10
C VAL A 208 -0.57 -13.33 24.73
N ALA A 209 -0.03 -14.21 23.89
CA ALA A 209 0.41 -13.89 22.54
C ALA A 209 -0.75 -13.35 21.69
N HIS A 210 -1.88 -14.05 21.65
CA HIS A 210 -3.07 -13.63 20.90
C HIS A 210 -3.57 -12.25 21.35
N SER A 211 -3.68 -12.06 22.67
CA SER A 211 -4.21 -10.82 23.26
C SER A 211 -3.28 -9.62 23.05
N ASN A 212 -1.97 -9.81 23.15
CA ASN A 212 -1.00 -8.73 22.98
C ASN A 212 -0.74 -8.42 21.51
N GLU A 213 -0.66 -9.45 20.66
CA GLU A 213 -0.52 -9.28 19.22
C GLU A 213 -1.75 -8.58 18.64
N ALA A 214 -2.96 -8.93 19.06
CA ALA A 214 -4.18 -8.22 18.64
C ALA A 214 -4.13 -6.73 18.97
N MET A 215 -3.60 -6.37 20.15
CA MET A 215 -3.42 -4.97 20.55
C MET A 215 -2.38 -4.27 19.68
N LEU A 216 -1.21 -4.90 19.50
CA LEU A 216 -0.14 -4.35 18.66
C LEU A 216 -0.64 -4.14 17.22
N ALA A 217 -1.26 -5.16 16.62
CA ALA A 217 -1.81 -5.10 15.27
C ALA A 217 -2.87 -4.01 15.12
N PHE A 218 -3.78 -3.88 16.10
CA PHE A 218 -4.78 -2.80 16.11
C PHE A 218 -4.13 -1.41 16.15
N LEU A 219 -3.14 -1.20 17.03
CA LEU A 219 -2.46 0.09 17.16
C LEU A 219 -1.67 0.45 15.90
N VAL A 220 -0.92 -0.51 15.34
CA VAL A 220 -0.20 -0.30 14.08
C VAL A 220 -1.18 0.01 12.95
N LEU A 221 -2.29 -0.71 12.85
CA LEU A 221 -3.30 -0.44 11.82
C LEU A 221 -3.93 0.95 11.99
N VAL A 222 -4.33 1.34 13.20
CA VAL A 222 -5.00 2.63 13.42
C VAL A 222 -4.03 3.81 13.22
N ILE A 223 -2.84 3.72 13.82
CA ILE A 223 -1.88 4.83 13.82
C ILE A 223 -1.18 4.96 12.48
N TRP A 224 -0.79 3.84 11.86
CA TRP A 224 0.01 3.88 10.65
C TRP A 224 -0.86 3.75 9.40
N HIS A 225 -1.61 2.66 9.32
CA HIS A 225 -2.32 2.31 8.10
C HIS A 225 -3.53 3.23 7.84
N VAL A 226 -4.42 3.37 8.81
CA VAL A 226 -5.64 4.18 8.70
C VAL A 226 -5.29 5.65 8.59
N TYR A 227 -4.38 6.16 9.43
CA TYR A 227 -3.91 7.54 9.28
C TYR A 227 -3.30 7.77 7.90
N GLY A 228 -2.37 6.91 7.47
CA GLY A 228 -1.67 7.03 6.19
C GLY A 228 -2.59 6.92 4.97
N SER A 229 -3.71 6.19 5.09
CA SER A 229 -4.61 5.86 3.96
C SER A 229 -5.93 6.65 3.93
N ILE A 230 -6.28 7.34 5.03
CA ILE A 230 -7.54 8.10 5.18
C ILE A 230 -7.26 9.55 5.59
N PHE A 231 -6.40 9.76 6.57
CA PHE A 231 -6.23 11.06 7.23
C PHE A 231 -4.97 11.83 6.79
N SER A 232 -4.13 11.27 5.92
CA SER A 232 -2.99 12.01 5.41
C SER A 232 -3.47 13.17 4.51
N PRO A 233 -2.93 14.39 4.67
CA PRO A 233 -3.41 15.57 3.95
C PRO A 233 -3.39 15.42 2.42
N GLU A 234 -2.51 14.58 1.92
CA GLU A 234 -2.27 14.33 0.50
C GLU A 234 -3.38 13.53 -0.20
N ILE A 235 -4.19 12.77 0.54
CA ILE A 235 -5.24 11.88 -0.01
C ILE A 235 -6.60 12.04 0.64
N PHE A 236 -6.73 13.03 1.54
CA PHE A 236 -7.96 13.22 2.28
C PHE A 236 -9.16 13.36 1.32
N PRO A 237 -10.28 12.65 1.56
CA PRO A 237 -10.61 11.86 2.76
C PRO A 237 -10.19 10.39 2.74
N LEU A 238 -9.73 9.84 1.61
CA LEU A 238 -9.32 8.43 1.46
C LEU A 238 -8.63 8.23 0.11
N ASP A 239 -7.58 7.38 0.07
CA ASP A 239 -6.95 6.96 -1.19
C ASP A 239 -7.96 6.25 -2.12
N ARG A 240 -8.40 6.95 -3.17
CA ARG A 240 -9.43 6.45 -4.09
C ARG A 240 -8.97 5.23 -4.88
N SER A 241 -7.66 5.03 -5.02
CA SER A 241 -7.11 3.93 -5.84
C SER A 241 -7.44 2.56 -5.27
N ILE A 242 -7.62 2.42 -3.95
CA ILE A 242 -8.05 1.13 -3.35
C ILE A 242 -9.54 0.85 -3.61
N LEU A 243 -10.35 1.88 -3.81
CA LEU A 243 -11.78 1.73 -4.11
C LEU A 243 -12.02 1.51 -5.60
N THR A 244 -11.45 2.35 -6.46
CA THR A 244 -11.67 2.32 -7.91
C THR A 244 -10.74 1.34 -8.62
N GLY A 245 -9.55 1.12 -8.07
CA GLY A 245 -8.44 0.38 -8.71
C GLY A 245 -7.51 1.25 -9.56
N TYR A 246 -7.84 2.53 -9.74
CA TYR A 246 -7.15 3.42 -10.68
C TYR A 246 -6.60 4.67 -9.99
N ILE A 247 -5.52 5.20 -10.55
CA ILE A 247 -4.88 6.47 -10.16
C ILE A 247 -4.67 7.34 -11.40
N SER A 248 -4.83 8.66 -11.31
CA SER A 248 -4.55 9.54 -12.44
C SER A 248 -3.04 9.63 -12.71
N ALA A 249 -2.66 9.90 -13.96
CA ALA A 249 -1.26 10.06 -14.33
C ALA A 249 -0.59 11.21 -13.56
N GLU A 250 -1.33 12.29 -13.31
CA GLU A 250 -0.82 13.45 -12.55
C GLU A 250 -0.61 13.10 -11.07
N GLU A 251 -1.59 12.46 -10.43
CA GLU A 251 -1.45 12.04 -9.03
C GLU A 251 -0.31 11.02 -8.88
N LEU A 252 -0.14 10.13 -9.87
CA LEU A 252 0.97 9.18 -9.89
C LEU A 252 2.33 9.88 -10.02
N LYS A 253 2.42 10.96 -10.82
CA LYS A 253 3.63 11.76 -11.02
C LYS A 253 4.02 12.48 -9.73
N GLU A 254 3.05 13.09 -9.06
CA GLU A 254 3.25 13.85 -7.82
C GLU A 254 3.62 12.93 -6.65
N ARG A 255 2.85 11.86 -6.43
CA ARG A 255 2.94 11.05 -5.21
C ARG A 255 3.85 9.82 -5.35
N HIS A 256 4.05 9.35 -6.57
CA HIS A 256 4.82 8.14 -6.87
C HIS A 256 5.77 8.34 -8.07
N ALA A 257 6.56 9.41 -8.03
CA ALA A 257 7.45 9.84 -9.12
C ALA A 257 8.38 8.74 -9.68
N LEU A 258 8.86 7.81 -8.84
CA LEU A 258 9.66 6.65 -9.30
C LEU A 258 8.81 5.63 -10.07
N GLU A 259 7.57 5.39 -9.66
CA GLU A 259 6.65 4.53 -10.41
C GLU A 259 6.25 5.19 -11.73
N TYR A 260 5.97 6.49 -11.72
CA TYR A 260 5.65 7.27 -12.91
C TYR A 260 6.79 7.21 -13.95
N ARG A 261 8.02 7.56 -13.57
CA ARG A 261 9.18 7.53 -14.49
C ARG A 261 9.46 6.14 -15.03
N ARG A 262 9.17 5.09 -14.26
CA ARG A 262 9.30 3.71 -14.72
C ARG A 262 8.26 3.36 -15.79
N LEU A 263 7.03 3.84 -15.66
CA LEU A 263 5.96 3.60 -16.62
C LEU A 263 6.10 4.47 -17.88
N PHE A 264 6.57 5.71 -17.71
CA PHE A 264 6.68 6.74 -18.75
C PHE A 264 8.11 7.29 -18.85
N PRO A 265 9.09 6.49 -19.33
CA PRO A 265 10.49 6.91 -19.41
C PRO A 265 10.76 7.99 -20.47
N GLU A 266 9.88 8.14 -21.46
CA GLU A 266 10.02 9.07 -22.60
C GLU A 266 9.21 10.38 -22.43
N GLY A 267 8.53 10.58 -21.30
CA GLY A 267 7.71 11.77 -21.03
C GLY A 267 6.21 11.51 -20.99
N GLU A 268 5.41 12.57 -20.90
CA GLU A 268 3.97 12.51 -20.60
C GLU A 268 3.20 11.59 -21.56
N PRO A 269 2.32 10.71 -21.02
CA PRO A 269 1.53 9.81 -21.84
C PRO A 269 0.43 10.57 -22.60
N GLY A 270 0.29 10.28 -23.88
CA GLY A 270 -0.64 11.03 -24.74
C GLY A 270 -0.99 10.36 -26.06
N GLY A 271 -0.28 9.31 -26.47
CA GLY A 271 -0.52 8.63 -27.75
C GLY A 271 -1.65 7.59 -27.67
N PRO A 272 -2.36 7.32 -28.78
CA PRO A 272 -3.31 6.20 -28.87
C PRO A 272 -2.65 4.83 -28.65
N GLU A 273 -1.32 4.74 -28.79
CA GLU A 273 -0.52 3.53 -28.59
C GLU A 273 -0.43 3.08 -27.12
N ASP A 274 -0.70 3.97 -26.16
CA ASP A 274 -0.62 3.66 -24.73
C ASP A 274 -1.94 3.08 -24.17
N ILE A 275 -3.00 3.01 -24.96
CA ILE A 275 -4.33 2.55 -24.51
C ILE A 275 -4.49 1.05 -24.78
N VAL A 276 -4.29 0.23 -23.74
CA VAL A 276 -4.71 -1.18 -23.79
C VAL A 276 -6.19 -1.24 -23.40
N SER A 277 -7.05 -1.54 -24.37
CA SER A 277 -8.51 -1.64 -24.19
C SER A 277 -8.90 -2.75 -23.22
N GLY A 278 -8.98 -2.42 -21.91
CA GLY A 278 -9.61 -3.26 -20.90
C GLY A 278 -11.14 -3.15 -20.92
N PRO A 279 -11.89 -4.10 -20.31
CA PRO A 279 -13.35 -4.07 -20.32
C PRO A 279 -13.85 -2.79 -19.65
N ARG A 280 -14.72 -2.02 -20.33
CA ARG A 280 -15.33 -0.76 -19.84
C ARG A 280 -15.73 -0.88 -18.37
N ALA A 281 -14.88 -0.39 -17.46
CA ALA A 281 -15.25 -0.21 -16.08
C ALA A 281 -16.02 1.10 -16.01
N SER A 282 -17.26 1.06 -15.54
CA SER A 282 -18.03 2.24 -15.19
C SER A 282 -17.36 2.93 -14.00
N VAL A 283 -16.56 3.96 -14.28
CA VAL A 283 -16.11 4.90 -13.25
C VAL A 283 -17.35 5.73 -12.85
N PRO A 284 -17.74 5.79 -11.55
CA PRO A 284 -18.80 6.69 -11.13
C PRO A 284 -18.37 8.13 -11.40
N ALA A 285 -19.20 8.89 -12.10
CA ALA A 285 -18.99 10.32 -12.27
C ALA A 285 -19.14 10.99 -10.90
N THR A 286 -18.03 11.39 -10.28
CA THR A 286 -18.08 12.35 -9.17
C THR A 286 -18.13 13.73 -9.78
N ASP A 287 -19.30 14.35 -9.73
CA ASP A 287 -19.50 15.76 -10.05
C ASP A 287 -18.71 16.61 -9.05
N SER A 288 -17.63 17.22 -9.55
CA SER A 288 -16.96 18.32 -8.87
C SER A 288 -16.77 19.44 -9.88
N SER A 289 -17.85 19.99 -10.39
CA SER A 289 -17.83 21.35 -10.95
C SER A 289 -17.73 22.37 -9.82
N PRO A 290 -16.79 23.33 -9.86
CA PRO A 290 -16.83 24.50 -9.00
C PRO A 290 -18.02 25.35 -9.44
N ARG A 291 -19.02 25.49 -8.56
CA ARG A 291 -20.16 26.40 -8.77
C ARG A 291 -19.65 27.84 -8.79
N ALA A 292 -19.52 28.41 -9.99
CA ALA A 292 -19.22 29.82 -10.17
C ALA A 292 -20.29 30.65 -9.45
N THR A 293 -19.86 31.45 -8.48
CA THR A 293 -20.71 32.42 -7.80
C THR A 293 -20.79 33.64 -8.70
N GLU A 294 -21.93 33.83 -9.37
CA GLU A 294 -22.25 35.08 -10.07
C GLU A 294 -22.40 36.20 -9.04
N ALA A 295 -21.64 37.28 -9.22
CA ALA A 295 -21.79 38.53 -8.48
C ALA A 295 -22.99 39.32 -9.05
N PRO A 296 -23.79 40.03 -8.22
CA PRO A 296 -24.94 40.76 -8.72
C PRO A 296 -24.51 42.06 -9.42
N SER A 297 -24.96 42.21 -10.67
CA SER A 297 -24.92 43.44 -11.46
C SER A 297 -25.74 44.56 -10.82
N GLY A 298 -25.19 45.78 -10.79
CA GLY A 298 -25.78 46.98 -10.21
C GLY A 298 -27.03 47.51 -10.94
N PRO A 299 -27.70 48.53 -10.37
CA PRO A 299 -29.09 48.85 -10.66
C PRO A 299 -29.32 49.65 -11.94
N THR A 300 -30.38 49.26 -12.64
CA THR A 300 -30.95 49.85 -13.84
C THR A 300 -31.58 51.21 -13.55
N SER A 301 -31.15 52.25 -14.28
CA SER A 301 -31.85 53.54 -14.38
C SER A 301 -32.89 53.48 -15.49
N ILE A 302 -34.18 53.57 -15.17
CA ILE A 302 -35.21 54.03 -16.09
C ILE A 302 -36.12 54.98 -15.33
N ASP A 303 -36.13 56.21 -15.82
CA ASP A 303 -36.91 57.36 -15.39
C ASP A 303 -38.38 57.23 -15.81
N ASP A 304 -39.24 57.78 -14.94
CA ASP A 304 -40.51 58.48 -15.17
C ASP A 304 -41.43 58.10 -16.36
N ASP A 305 -42.69 57.71 -16.07
CA ASP A 305 -43.86 58.63 -16.13
C ASP A 305 -45.20 57.84 -15.98
N ARG A 306 -45.93 58.15 -14.89
CA ARG A 306 -47.38 58.50 -14.87
C ARG A 306 -48.52 57.44 -14.88
N PRO A 307 -49.77 57.86 -14.47
CA PRO A 307 -50.59 57.27 -13.39
C PRO A 307 -51.77 56.43 -13.93
N ILE A 308 -52.52 55.64 -13.16
CA ILE A 308 -53.53 55.94 -12.11
C ILE A 308 -53.68 54.71 -11.22
#